data_AF-A0A6J2Y6F2-F1
#
_entry.id   AF-A0A6J2Y6F2-F1
#
_cell.length_a   1.000
_cell.length_b   1.000
_cell.length_c   1.000
_cell.angle_alpha   90.00
_cell.angle_beta   90.00
_cell.angle_gamma   90.00
#
_symmetry.space_group_name_H-M   'P 1'
#
loop_
_entity.id
_entity.type
_entity.pdbx_description
1 polymer ?
#
loop_
_entity_poly.entity_id
_entity_poly.type
_entity_poly.pdbx_seq_one_letter_code
_entity_poly.pdbx_strand_id
1 'polypeptide(L)'
;MTYYQSRVNPDKDEYGHSSKPNLKPYTDNDDEMLVCEDIEDSYDITLTKNGKFFTSLYVPSKLLSYIIGAKGVKLKSLQRDTNTIIKVPRMNEKGEVTITGESERKVASARAQIAMIVAQRKERMQPTHFIAIPIVSDTINENLIQFKNEIMENPPAGVTESLFQNPVKLHLTIVMLKILDEDELDLAKKNLQTCYNESIAGIYNEIKGNEITVQGVEIMNDDPANVYVLYGKVKMPNDTLLTKLQNIADALNSYFCRVGIAKKEYEKVKLHMTLMNTSFRKGSEGKGSFDATDILQKYRDFYFGSFELKELHLCIRGTTTADDGAVKYYDTASVISL
;
A
#
# COMPACT_ATOMS: atom_id res chain seq x y z
N MET A 1 -5.49 53.93 -43.74
CA MET A 1 -5.97 52.74 -44.45
C MET A 1 -4.99 51.62 -44.15
N THR A 2 -5.24 50.79 -43.12
CA THR A 2 -5.84 49.43 -43.22
C THR A 2 -5.08 48.57 -44.25
N TYR A 3 -4.50 47.41 -43.90
CA TYR A 3 -5.16 46.27 -43.25
C TYR A 3 -4.20 45.45 -42.34
N TYR A 4 -4.67 45.16 -41.13
CA TYR A 4 -4.27 44.02 -40.31
C TYR A 4 -5.08 42.81 -40.77
N GLN A 5 -4.45 41.66 -41.03
CA GLN A 5 -5.12 40.36 -41.12
C GLN A 5 -4.72 39.50 -39.93
N SER A 6 -5.75 39.16 -39.15
CA SER A 6 -5.77 38.27 -37.99
C SER A 6 -5.43 36.83 -38.36
N ARG A 7 -4.51 36.20 -37.62
CA ARG A 7 -4.49 34.73 -37.44
C ARG A 7 -5.09 34.42 -36.07
N VAL A 8 -6.26 33.79 -36.11
CA VAL A 8 -6.98 33.29 -34.94
C VAL A 8 -6.31 31.99 -34.50
N ASN A 9 -5.85 31.96 -33.25
CA ASN A 9 -5.48 30.75 -32.54
C ASN A 9 -6.76 30.25 -31.85
N PRO A 10 -7.27 29.03 -32.14
CA PRO A 10 -8.30 28.45 -31.31
C PRO A 10 -7.66 27.98 -29.99
N ASP A 11 -8.44 27.97 -28.91
CA ASP A 11 -8.08 27.54 -27.55
C ASP A 11 -7.55 28.62 -26.60
N LYS A 12 -8.23 29.77 -26.54
CA LYS A 12 -8.23 30.62 -25.34
C LYS A 12 -9.62 31.16 -25.03
N ASP A 13 -10.24 30.57 -24.03
CA ASP A 13 -11.48 31.06 -23.45
C ASP A 13 -11.17 32.16 -22.42
N GLU A 14 -12.03 33.17 -22.37
CA GLU A 14 -11.82 34.49 -21.75
C GLU A 14 -11.87 34.54 -20.20
N TYR A 15 -11.78 33.39 -19.54
CA TYR A 15 -11.67 33.30 -18.09
C TYR A 15 -10.59 32.26 -17.74
N GLY A 16 -9.37 32.74 -17.46
CA GLY A 16 -8.17 31.94 -17.25
C GLY A 16 -8.19 30.99 -16.05
N HIS A 17 -9.02 29.95 -16.11
CA HIS A 17 -9.02 28.82 -15.19
C HIS A 17 -8.83 27.53 -15.98
N SER A 18 -7.60 26.99 -15.94
CA SER A 18 -7.35 25.61 -16.34
C SER A 18 -7.95 24.68 -15.28
N SER A 19 -9.20 24.27 -15.47
CA SER A 19 -9.80 23.18 -14.70
C SER A 19 -9.33 21.84 -15.26
N LYS A 20 -8.06 21.52 -15.00
CA LYS A 20 -7.58 20.12 -14.95
C LYS A 20 -7.07 19.89 -13.53
N PRO A 21 -7.53 18.87 -12.80
CA PRO A 21 -6.99 18.59 -11.49
C PRO A 21 -5.50 18.29 -11.65
N ASN A 22 -4.65 19.15 -11.08
CA ASN A 22 -3.23 18.86 -10.91
C ASN A 22 -3.14 17.70 -9.92
N LEU A 23 -3.14 16.47 -10.44
CA LEU A 23 -2.79 15.29 -9.67
C LEU A 23 -1.32 15.44 -9.26
N LYS A 24 -1.08 15.44 -7.95
CA LYS A 24 0.27 15.47 -7.39
C LYS A 24 1.04 14.20 -7.80
N PRO A 25 2.38 14.24 -7.87
CA PRO A 25 3.19 13.06 -8.15
C PRO A 25 2.88 11.93 -7.16
N TYR A 26 2.69 10.72 -7.68
CA TYR A 26 2.54 9.50 -6.89
C TYR A 26 3.87 9.20 -6.20
N THR A 27 3.94 9.48 -4.91
CA THR A 27 4.96 8.96 -4.00
C THR A 27 4.29 7.86 -3.18
N ASP A 28 4.98 6.72 -2.95
CA ASP A 28 4.50 5.64 -2.06
C ASP A 28 4.22 6.12 -0.61
N ASN A 29 4.50 7.39 -0.31
CA ASN A 29 3.92 8.14 0.79
C ASN A 29 3.87 9.61 0.38
N ASP A 30 2.68 10.21 0.29
CA ASP A 30 2.50 11.59 0.75
C ASP A 30 1.05 11.84 1.17
N ASP A 31 0.92 12.11 2.47
CA ASP A 31 -0.04 12.96 3.16
C ASP A 31 -1.29 13.42 2.38
N GLU A 32 -2.35 12.60 2.48
CA GLU A 32 -3.72 13.08 2.29
C GLU A 32 -4.63 12.68 3.47
N MET A 33 -5.49 13.65 3.78
CA MET A 33 -6.28 13.94 4.98
C MET A 33 -6.99 12.73 5.63
N LEU A 34 -6.91 12.67 6.97
CA LEU A 34 -7.64 11.75 7.86
C LEU A 34 -9.10 11.56 7.41
N VAL A 35 -9.45 10.38 6.89
CA VAL A 35 -10.83 9.90 6.94
C VAL A 35 -11.00 9.27 8.32
N CYS A 36 -11.68 9.99 9.21
CA CYS A 36 -11.89 9.62 10.60
C CYS A 36 -12.85 8.43 10.81
N GLU A 37 -13.20 7.69 9.76
CA GLU A 37 -14.30 6.70 9.80
C GLU A 37 -13.89 5.34 10.38
N ASP A 38 -12.58 5.04 10.52
CA ASP A 38 -12.12 3.71 10.97
C ASP A 38 -11.55 3.73 12.41
N ILE A 39 -12.09 4.55 13.32
CA ILE A 39 -11.85 4.33 14.75
C ILE A 39 -12.81 3.23 15.17
N GLU A 40 -12.30 2.02 15.44
CA GLU A 40 -13.04 0.86 15.99
C GLU A 40 -14.32 1.25 16.74
N ASP A 41 -15.48 1.08 16.10
CA ASP A 41 -16.79 1.41 16.68
C ASP A 41 -17.26 0.38 17.72
N SER A 42 -16.54 -0.74 17.90
CA SER A 42 -16.86 -1.76 18.91
C SER A 42 -15.79 -1.83 20.00
N TYR A 43 -15.91 -0.99 21.02
CA TYR A 43 -15.16 -1.16 22.27
C TYR A 43 -16.11 -1.18 23.46
N ASP A 44 -15.84 -2.08 24.40
CA ASP A 44 -16.65 -2.20 25.60
C ASP A 44 -16.09 -1.28 26.70
N ILE A 45 -16.99 -0.52 27.32
CA ILE A 45 -16.73 0.14 28.61
C ILE A 45 -17.53 -0.61 29.68
N THR A 46 -16.82 -1.18 30.65
CA THR A 46 -17.42 -1.99 31.71
C THR A 46 -17.39 -1.28 33.05
N LEU A 47 -18.38 -1.55 33.90
CA LEU A 47 -18.42 -1.07 35.27
C LEU A 47 -17.68 -2.06 36.18
N THR A 48 -16.61 -1.60 36.82
CA THR A 48 -15.84 -2.39 37.78
C THR A 48 -16.60 -2.59 39.09
N LYS A 49 -16.21 -3.59 39.88
CA LYS A 49 -16.77 -3.87 41.23
C LYS A 49 -16.70 -2.66 42.18
N ASN A 50 -15.80 -1.72 41.92
CA ASN A 50 -15.60 -0.52 42.73
C ASN A 50 -16.38 0.69 42.20
N GLY A 51 -17.33 0.49 41.26
CA GLY A 51 -18.17 1.55 40.70
C GLY A 51 -17.50 2.46 39.69
N LYS A 52 -16.28 2.12 39.23
CA LYS A 52 -15.56 2.89 38.19
C LYS A 52 -15.74 2.27 36.82
N PHE A 53 -15.78 3.10 35.78
CA PHE A 53 -15.78 2.66 34.39
C PHE A 53 -14.37 2.28 33.94
N PHE A 54 -14.26 1.23 33.14
CA PHE A 54 -13.00 0.65 32.67
C PHE A 54 -13.10 0.29 31.18
N THR A 55 -12.02 0.56 30.45
CA THR A 55 -11.81 0.02 29.10
C THR A 55 -10.33 -0.22 28.87
N SER A 56 -10.01 -0.98 27.83
CA SER A 56 -8.65 -1.22 27.38
C SER A 56 -8.55 -1.13 25.87
N LEU A 57 -7.34 -0.89 25.38
CA LEU A 57 -7.03 -0.91 23.97
C LEU A 57 -5.61 -1.42 23.74
N TYR A 58 -5.46 -2.30 22.75
CA TYR A 58 -4.16 -2.74 22.27
C TYR A 58 -3.44 -1.58 21.58
N VAL A 59 -2.15 -1.43 21.88
CA VAL A 59 -1.27 -0.44 21.23
C VAL A 59 0.08 -1.11 20.98
N PRO A 60 0.56 -1.13 19.72
CA PRO A 60 1.87 -1.70 19.41
C PRO A 60 2.97 -1.09 20.28
N SER A 61 3.92 -1.92 20.73
CA SER A 61 4.96 -1.50 21.68
C SER A 61 5.75 -0.28 21.19
N LYS A 62 6.00 -0.19 19.87
CA LYS A 62 6.70 0.93 19.23
C LYS A 62 5.95 2.26 19.33
N LEU A 63 4.64 2.23 19.61
CA LEU A 63 3.78 3.40 19.67
C LEU A 63 3.48 3.89 21.10
N LEU A 64 3.75 3.08 22.12
CA LEU A 64 3.48 3.42 23.53
C LEU A 64 4.19 4.73 23.96
N SER A 65 5.41 4.96 23.46
CA SER A 65 6.19 6.17 23.76
C SER A 65 5.50 7.46 23.31
N TYR A 66 4.68 7.42 22.25
CA TYR A 66 3.94 8.59 21.77
C TYR A 66 2.72 8.94 22.60
N ILE A 67 2.23 7.99 23.41
CA ILE A 67 1.18 8.22 24.42
C ILE A 67 1.82 8.84 25.66
N ILE A 68 2.96 8.29 26.10
CA ILE A 68 3.71 8.76 27.27
C ILE A 68 4.23 10.19 27.05
N GLY A 69 4.89 10.43 25.92
CA GLY A 69 5.56 11.69 25.58
C GLY A 69 6.81 11.96 26.41
N ALA A 70 7.53 13.05 26.08
CA ALA A 70 8.75 13.43 26.79
C ALA A 70 8.50 13.59 28.29
N LYS A 71 9.28 12.90 29.12
CA LYS A 71 9.15 12.88 30.60
C LYS A 71 7.74 12.55 31.12
N GLY A 72 6.92 11.86 30.32
CA GLY A 72 5.53 11.51 30.69
C GLY A 72 4.56 12.69 30.69
N VAL A 73 4.95 13.84 30.15
CA VAL A 73 4.13 15.08 30.18
C VAL A 73 2.80 14.89 29.45
N LYS A 74 2.81 14.19 28.31
CA LYS A 74 1.62 14.00 27.50
C LYS A 74 0.61 13.08 28.18
N LEU A 75 1.06 11.95 28.73
CA LEU A 75 0.21 11.06 29.51
C LEU A 75 -0.40 11.76 30.73
N LYS A 76 0.38 12.60 31.43
CA LYS A 76 -0.15 13.41 32.55
C LYS A 76 -1.21 14.42 32.10
N SER A 77 -1.00 15.08 30.96
CA SER A 77 -2.02 15.98 30.41
C SER A 77 -3.29 15.22 30.04
N LEU A 78 -3.17 14.11 29.29
CA LEU A 78 -4.29 13.26 28.91
C LEU A 78 -5.12 12.87 30.14
N GLN A 79 -4.49 12.30 31.16
CA GLN A 79 -5.18 11.92 32.41
C GLN A 79 -5.89 13.09 33.10
N ARG A 80 -5.26 14.27 33.14
CA ARG A 80 -5.86 15.48 33.74
C ARG A 80 -7.05 15.98 32.93
N ASP A 81 -6.89 16.07 31.62
CA ASP A 81 -7.88 16.68 30.72
C ASP A 81 -9.13 15.77 30.59
N THR A 82 -8.94 14.46 30.70
CA THR A 82 -10.02 13.47 30.69
C THR A 82 -10.49 13.08 32.08
N ASN A 83 -9.82 13.48 33.17
CA ASN A 83 -10.10 13.01 34.53
C ASN A 83 -10.17 11.48 34.62
N THR A 84 -9.17 10.80 34.04
CA THR A 84 -9.03 9.33 34.05
C THR A 84 -7.65 8.91 34.52
N ILE A 85 -7.54 7.66 34.95
CA ILE A 85 -6.27 6.98 35.21
C ILE A 85 -5.96 6.13 33.98
N ILE A 86 -4.82 6.40 33.35
CA ILE A 86 -4.35 5.68 32.16
C ILE A 86 -3.07 4.94 32.56
N LYS A 87 -3.10 3.61 32.49
CA LYS A 87 -1.91 2.78 32.69
C LYS A 87 -1.41 2.28 31.36
N VAL A 88 -0.15 2.60 31.07
CA VAL A 88 0.55 2.17 29.86
C VAL A 88 1.52 1.04 30.27
N PRO A 89 1.53 -0.11 29.56
CA PRO A 89 2.51 -1.17 29.78
C PRO A 89 3.95 -0.65 29.65
N ARG A 90 4.91 -1.35 30.28
CA ARG A 90 6.32 -1.02 30.09
C ARG A 90 6.75 -1.36 28.67
N MET A 91 7.81 -0.70 28.19
CA MET A 91 8.43 -1.10 26.92
C MET A 91 8.83 -2.57 26.98
N ASN A 92 8.44 -3.33 25.95
CA ASN A 92 8.68 -4.77 25.79
C ASN A 92 7.91 -5.67 26.77
N GLU A 93 6.97 -5.13 27.55
CA GLU A 93 6.03 -5.93 28.34
C GLU A 93 4.74 -6.10 27.53
N LYS A 94 4.26 -7.34 27.38
CA LYS A 94 2.96 -7.61 26.76
C LYS A 94 1.85 -7.02 27.65
N GLY A 95 0.97 -6.24 27.05
CA GLY A 95 -0.18 -5.68 27.76
C GLY A 95 -0.94 -4.64 26.94
N GLU A 96 -2.15 -4.34 27.40
CA GLU A 96 -3.00 -3.29 26.82
C GLU A 96 -2.85 -1.98 27.60
N VAL A 97 -3.08 -0.86 26.92
CA VAL A 97 -3.30 0.40 27.60
C VAL A 97 -4.66 0.31 28.29
N THR A 98 -4.69 0.55 29.60
CA THR A 98 -5.95 0.49 30.38
C THR A 98 -6.35 1.86 30.85
N ILE A 99 -7.65 2.13 30.85
CA ILE A 99 -8.23 3.42 31.19
C ILE A 99 -9.32 3.18 32.22
N THR A 100 -9.27 3.92 33.32
CA THR A 100 -10.29 3.86 34.39
C THR A 100 -10.74 5.28 34.76
N GLY A 101 -12.03 5.48 34.97
CA GLY A 101 -12.59 6.78 35.35
C GLY A 101 -13.95 6.67 36.04
N GLU A 102 -14.43 7.79 36.57
CA GLU A 102 -15.75 7.87 37.23
C GLU A 102 -16.90 8.10 36.26
N SER A 103 -16.59 8.48 35.02
CA SER A 103 -17.59 8.74 33.97
C SER A 103 -17.25 7.95 32.72
N GLU A 104 -18.22 7.18 32.22
CA GLU A 104 -18.15 6.46 30.96
C GLU A 104 -17.73 7.37 29.81
N ARG A 105 -18.36 8.55 29.70
CA ARG A 105 -18.04 9.57 28.66
C ARG A 105 -16.58 10.01 28.72
N LYS A 106 -16.02 10.16 29.93
CA LYS A 106 -14.63 10.55 30.12
C LYS A 106 -13.65 9.43 29.77
N VAL A 107 -14.00 8.19 30.10
CA VAL A 107 -13.25 6.99 29.68
C VAL A 107 -13.25 6.86 28.16
N ALA A 108 -14.41 6.99 27.51
CA ALA A 108 -14.53 7.00 26.05
C ALA A 108 -13.68 8.10 25.40
N SER A 109 -13.72 9.33 25.94
CA SER A 109 -12.93 10.44 25.43
C SER A 109 -11.41 10.19 25.53
N ALA A 110 -10.94 9.61 26.64
CA ALA A 110 -9.54 9.23 26.79
C ALA A 110 -9.12 8.15 25.79
N ARG A 111 -9.97 7.13 25.60
CA ARG A 111 -9.73 6.07 24.60
C ARG A 111 -9.60 6.65 23.20
N ALA A 112 -10.55 7.50 22.80
CA ALA A 112 -10.54 8.14 21.49
C ALA A 112 -9.28 9.00 21.26
N GLN A 113 -8.86 9.79 22.26
CA GLN A 113 -7.63 10.57 22.14
C GLN A 113 -6.37 9.70 21.98
N ILE A 114 -6.29 8.57 22.70
CA ILE A 114 -5.18 7.62 22.53
C ILE A 114 -5.23 6.97 21.13
N ALA A 115 -6.40 6.52 20.69
CA ALA A 115 -6.58 5.94 19.37
C ALA A 115 -6.15 6.91 18.26
N MET A 116 -6.54 8.19 18.35
CA MET A 116 -6.09 9.23 17.41
C MET A 116 -4.57 9.42 17.40
N ILE A 117 -3.93 9.41 18.58
CA ILE A 117 -2.46 9.51 18.67
C ILE A 117 -1.80 8.32 17.97
N VAL A 118 -2.32 7.12 18.17
CA VAL A 118 -1.81 5.88 17.57
C VAL A 118 -2.01 5.91 16.05
N ALA A 119 -3.22 6.23 15.59
CA ALA A 119 -3.56 6.31 14.17
C ALA A 119 -2.67 7.32 13.42
N GLN A 120 -2.55 8.56 13.94
CA GLN A 120 -1.69 9.60 13.34
C GLN A 120 -0.21 9.18 13.26
N ARG A 121 0.26 8.40 14.23
CA ARG A 121 1.65 7.94 14.25
C ARG A 121 1.85 6.78 13.29
N LYS A 122 0.95 5.81 13.28
CA LYS A 122 0.96 4.68 12.36
C LYS A 122 0.85 5.15 10.91
N GLU A 123 0.05 6.19 10.65
CA GLU A 123 -0.11 6.79 9.33
C GLU A 123 1.22 7.28 8.73
N ARG A 124 2.07 7.93 9.53
CA ARG A 124 3.38 8.44 9.07
C ARG A 124 4.45 7.36 8.92
N MET A 125 4.16 6.12 9.32
CA MET A 125 5.10 5.02 9.19
C MET A 125 5.06 4.44 7.78
N GLN A 126 6.22 4.02 7.33
CA GLN A 126 6.38 3.27 6.08
C GLN A 126 5.70 1.90 6.20
N PRO A 127 5.06 1.40 5.13
CA PRO A 127 4.62 0.01 5.06
C PRO A 127 5.77 -0.96 5.32
N THR A 128 5.50 -2.01 6.11
CA THR A 128 6.48 -3.04 6.50
C THR A 128 6.23 -4.38 5.82
N HIS A 129 4.99 -4.64 5.42
CA HIS A 129 4.56 -5.88 4.78
C HIS A 129 3.60 -5.55 3.64
N PHE A 130 3.35 -6.52 2.79
CA PHE A 130 2.34 -6.41 1.76
C PHE A 130 1.77 -7.79 1.40
N ILE A 131 0.54 -7.83 0.91
CA ILE A 131 -0.04 -9.02 0.32
C ILE A 131 0.14 -8.94 -1.20
N ALA A 132 0.60 -10.02 -1.81
CA ALA A 132 0.86 -10.08 -3.24
C ALA A 132 0.51 -11.42 -3.86
N ILE A 133 0.30 -11.37 -5.18
CA ILE A 133 0.30 -12.54 -6.05
C ILE A 133 1.72 -12.65 -6.65
N PRO A 134 2.51 -13.68 -6.33
CA PRO A 134 3.82 -13.86 -6.96
C PRO A 134 3.67 -14.18 -8.45
N ILE A 135 4.59 -13.67 -9.27
CA ILE A 135 4.61 -13.96 -10.71
C ILE A 135 5.76 -14.92 -10.96
N VAL A 136 5.42 -16.17 -11.27
CA VAL A 136 6.38 -17.23 -11.58
C VAL A 136 6.18 -17.66 -13.03
N SER A 137 7.04 -17.17 -13.93
CA SER A 137 6.98 -17.48 -15.36
C SER A 137 8.33 -17.19 -16.01
N ASP A 138 8.95 -18.22 -16.59
CA ASP A 138 10.23 -18.09 -17.30
C ASP A 138 10.10 -17.16 -18.51
N THR A 139 8.98 -17.24 -19.23
CA THR A 139 8.68 -16.33 -20.34
C THR A 139 8.64 -14.87 -19.90
N ILE A 140 8.00 -14.57 -18.76
CA ILE A 140 7.99 -13.19 -18.22
C ILE A 140 9.40 -12.76 -17.84
N ASN A 141 10.19 -13.62 -17.22
CA ASN A 141 11.57 -13.32 -16.84
C ASN A 141 12.44 -13.01 -18.07
N GLU A 142 12.38 -13.86 -19.09
CA GLU A 142 13.11 -13.70 -20.35
C GLU A 142 12.71 -12.41 -21.08
N ASN A 143 11.40 -12.17 -21.24
CA ASN A 143 10.89 -10.99 -21.94
C ASN A 143 11.16 -9.70 -21.16
N LEU A 144 11.18 -9.74 -19.82
CA LEU A 144 11.61 -8.59 -19.01
C LEU A 144 13.09 -8.27 -19.22
N ILE A 145 13.95 -9.30 -19.30
CA ILE A 145 15.37 -9.13 -19.60
C ILE A 145 15.55 -8.56 -21.02
N GLN A 146 14.80 -9.06 -22.00
CA GLN A 146 14.80 -8.52 -23.37
C GLN A 146 14.36 -7.06 -23.38
N PHE A 147 13.22 -6.74 -22.77
CA PHE A 147 12.69 -5.37 -22.65
C PHE A 147 13.73 -4.42 -22.06
N LYS A 148 14.38 -4.83 -20.97
CA LYS A 148 15.48 -4.07 -20.35
C LYS A 148 16.62 -3.85 -21.35
N ASN A 149 17.14 -4.93 -21.95
CA ASN A 149 18.31 -4.86 -22.83
C ASN A 149 18.06 -3.94 -24.02
N GLU A 150 16.89 -4.03 -24.66
CA GLU A 150 16.54 -3.17 -25.79
C GLU A 150 16.43 -1.69 -25.42
N ILE A 151 15.91 -1.36 -24.23
CA ILE A 151 15.86 0.04 -23.76
C ILE A 151 17.27 0.55 -23.44
N MET A 152 18.12 -0.31 -22.90
CA MET A 152 19.49 0.04 -22.52
C MET A 152 20.44 0.21 -23.73
N GLU A 153 20.05 -0.19 -24.95
CA GLU A 153 20.82 0.11 -26.16
C GLU A 153 20.91 1.62 -26.45
N ASN A 154 19.82 2.35 -26.18
CA ASN A 154 19.75 3.80 -26.29
C ASN A 154 18.82 4.36 -25.20
N PRO A 155 19.29 4.46 -23.95
CA PRO A 155 18.44 4.76 -22.81
C PRO A 155 17.89 6.19 -22.88
N PRO A 156 16.57 6.39 -22.72
CA PRO A 156 15.97 7.71 -22.59
C PRO A 156 16.52 8.50 -21.39
N ALA A 157 16.21 9.80 -21.34
CA ALA A 157 16.66 10.68 -20.27
C ALA A 157 16.26 10.14 -18.88
N GLY A 158 17.23 10.03 -17.97
CA GLY A 158 17.02 9.54 -16.61
C GLY A 158 16.84 8.03 -16.48
N VAL A 159 16.84 7.26 -17.57
CA VAL A 159 16.76 5.80 -17.51
C VAL A 159 18.13 5.20 -17.18
N THR A 160 18.19 4.42 -16.10
CA THR A 160 19.39 3.68 -15.68
C THR A 160 19.05 2.21 -15.45
N GLU A 161 20.07 1.35 -15.49
CA GLU A 161 19.90 -0.10 -15.31
C GLU A 161 19.22 -0.48 -13.99
N SER A 162 19.48 0.27 -12.92
CA SER A 162 18.91 0.01 -11.60
C SER A 162 17.40 0.25 -11.51
N LEU A 163 16.81 0.99 -12.46
CA LEU A 163 15.36 1.25 -12.47
C LEU A 163 14.56 -0.02 -12.72
N PHE A 164 15.12 -1.00 -13.43
CA PHE A 164 14.41 -2.20 -13.84
C PHE A 164 14.24 -3.16 -12.67
N GLN A 165 13.04 -3.70 -12.53
CA GLN A 165 12.72 -4.71 -11.53
C GLN A 165 13.56 -5.98 -11.77
N ASN A 166 13.95 -6.63 -10.68
CA ASN A 166 14.59 -7.94 -10.77
C ASN A 166 13.52 -9.02 -11.08
N PRO A 167 13.72 -9.90 -12.07
CA PRO A 167 12.77 -10.97 -12.41
C PRO A 167 12.35 -11.83 -11.22
N VAL A 168 13.28 -12.12 -10.30
CA VAL A 168 13.02 -12.93 -9.10
C VAL A 168 12.06 -12.24 -8.11
N LYS A 169 11.83 -10.92 -8.26
CA LYS A 169 10.97 -10.11 -7.39
C LYS A 169 9.61 -9.77 -7.99
N LEU A 170 9.25 -10.32 -9.15
CA LEU A 170 8.00 -9.98 -9.84
C LEU A 170 6.77 -10.46 -9.06
N HIS A 171 5.81 -9.56 -8.91
CA HIS A 171 4.56 -9.81 -8.20
C HIS A 171 3.51 -8.76 -8.59
N LEU A 172 2.24 -9.04 -8.29
CA LEU A 172 1.16 -8.06 -8.24
C LEU A 172 0.94 -7.66 -6.77
N THR A 173 1.19 -6.40 -6.42
CA THR A 173 0.93 -5.89 -5.07
C THR A 173 -0.57 -5.65 -4.89
N ILE A 174 -1.16 -6.22 -3.83
CA ILE A 174 -2.61 -6.15 -3.57
C ILE A 174 -2.93 -5.27 -2.37
N VAL A 175 -2.22 -5.45 -1.25
CA VAL A 175 -2.47 -4.71 0.00
C VAL A 175 -1.15 -4.27 0.63
N MET A 176 -1.02 -3.00 0.98
CA MET A 176 0.12 -2.49 1.75
C MET A 176 -0.22 -2.47 3.25
N LEU A 177 0.68 -2.99 4.09
CA LEU A 177 0.43 -3.22 5.51
C LEU A 177 1.48 -2.56 6.40
N LYS A 178 1.02 -2.07 7.55
CA LYS A 178 1.88 -1.50 8.61
C LYS A 178 1.77 -2.38 9.86
N ILE A 179 2.54 -3.47 9.84
CA ILE A 179 2.64 -4.44 10.94
C ILE A 179 3.85 -4.06 11.80
N LEU A 180 3.62 -3.81 13.08
CA LEU A 180 4.59 -3.20 13.99
C LEU A 180 5.20 -4.17 14.99
N ASP A 181 4.51 -5.28 15.30
CA ASP A 181 4.97 -6.38 16.15
C ASP A 181 4.35 -7.73 15.77
N GLU A 182 4.72 -8.78 16.50
CA GLU A 182 4.29 -10.17 16.25
C GLU A 182 2.79 -10.39 16.46
N ASP A 183 2.15 -9.67 17.39
CA ASP A 183 0.72 -9.86 17.66
C ASP A 183 -0.11 -9.33 16.46
N GLU A 184 0.28 -8.19 15.86
CA GLU A 184 -0.30 -7.72 14.59
C GLU A 184 0.02 -8.67 13.42
N LEU A 185 1.21 -9.29 13.41
CA LEU A 185 1.60 -10.22 12.36
C LEU A 185 0.73 -11.47 12.37
N ASP A 186 0.52 -12.07 13.55
CA ASP A 186 -0.31 -13.24 13.70
C ASP A 186 -1.79 -12.95 13.40
N LEU A 187 -2.27 -11.75 13.77
CA LEU A 187 -3.59 -11.29 13.38
C LEU A 187 -3.71 -11.16 11.84
N ALA A 188 -2.69 -10.60 11.17
CA ALA A 188 -2.66 -10.49 9.71
C ALA A 188 -2.68 -11.87 9.02
N LYS A 189 -1.91 -12.85 9.51
CA LYS A 189 -1.92 -14.23 9.00
C LYS A 189 -3.30 -14.87 9.13
N LYS A 190 -3.92 -14.76 10.31
CA LYS A 190 -5.27 -15.27 10.57
C LYS A 190 -6.29 -14.63 9.65
N ASN A 191 -6.25 -13.30 9.52
CA ASN A 191 -7.15 -12.53 8.66
C ASN A 191 -6.98 -12.87 7.17
N LEU A 192 -5.75 -13.13 6.70
CA LEU A 192 -5.52 -13.57 5.33
C LEU A 192 -6.22 -14.92 5.06
N GLN A 193 -6.06 -15.89 5.97
CA GLN A 193 -6.72 -17.19 5.85
C GLN A 193 -8.25 -17.07 5.92
N THR A 194 -8.77 -16.28 6.85
CA THR A 194 -10.22 -16.04 6.98
C THR A 194 -10.79 -15.36 5.74
N CYS A 195 -10.16 -14.29 5.27
CA CYS A 195 -10.56 -13.61 4.04
C CYS A 195 -10.56 -14.55 2.84
N TYR A 196 -9.54 -15.41 2.73
CA TYR A 196 -9.50 -16.42 1.68
C TYR A 196 -10.73 -17.33 1.73
N ASN A 197 -10.98 -17.94 2.89
CA ASN A 197 -12.07 -18.91 3.05
C ASN A 197 -13.46 -18.29 2.85
N GLU A 198 -13.68 -17.08 3.38
CA GLU A 198 -15.00 -16.45 3.41
C GLU A 198 -15.33 -15.66 2.14
N SER A 199 -14.33 -15.09 1.46
CA SER A 199 -14.57 -14.09 0.39
C SER A 199 -13.89 -14.42 -0.94
N ILE A 200 -12.81 -15.20 -0.96
CA ILE A 200 -11.99 -15.39 -2.17
C ILE A 200 -12.17 -16.77 -2.78
N ALA A 201 -12.27 -17.82 -1.96
CA ALA A 201 -12.25 -19.21 -2.42
C ALA A 201 -13.34 -19.51 -3.48
N GLY A 202 -14.53 -18.92 -3.33
CA GLY A 202 -15.60 -19.04 -4.32
C GLY A 202 -15.21 -18.42 -5.67
N ILE A 203 -14.72 -17.18 -5.66
CA ILE A 203 -14.32 -16.43 -6.86
C ILE A 203 -13.12 -17.11 -7.53
N TYR A 204 -12.14 -17.56 -6.75
CA TYR A 204 -10.97 -18.28 -7.24
C TYR A 204 -11.37 -19.55 -8.01
N ASN A 205 -12.32 -20.33 -7.48
CA ASN A 205 -12.80 -21.54 -8.15
C ASN A 205 -13.40 -21.29 -9.54
N GLU A 206 -13.87 -20.07 -9.81
CA GLU A 206 -14.41 -19.68 -11.11
C GLU A 206 -13.35 -19.20 -12.11
N ILE A 207 -12.15 -18.84 -11.65
CA ILE A 207 -11.05 -18.37 -12.50
C ILE A 207 -9.86 -19.34 -12.57
N LYS A 208 -9.78 -20.33 -11.68
CA LYS A 208 -8.68 -21.31 -11.64
C LYS A 208 -8.49 -21.98 -13.01
N GLY A 209 -7.23 -22.21 -13.39
CA GLY A 209 -6.85 -22.76 -14.69
C GLY A 209 -6.92 -21.77 -15.86
N ASN A 210 -7.23 -20.49 -15.62
CA ASN A 210 -7.07 -19.43 -16.60
C ASN A 210 -5.76 -18.66 -16.37
N GLU A 211 -5.13 -18.28 -17.46
CA GLU A 211 -3.89 -17.51 -17.44
C GLU A 211 -4.13 -16.02 -17.26
N ILE A 212 -3.35 -15.42 -16.35
CA ILE A 212 -3.20 -13.98 -16.19
C ILE A 212 -2.06 -13.54 -17.10
N THR A 213 -2.34 -12.66 -18.04
CA THR A 213 -1.37 -12.15 -19.00
C THR A 213 -0.88 -10.77 -18.57
N VAL A 214 0.43 -10.54 -18.68
CA VAL A 214 1.02 -9.20 -18.58
C VAL A 214 1.36 -8.72 -19.99
N GLN A 215 0.66 -7.69 -20.46
CA GLN A 215 0.84 -7.16 -21.81
C GLN A 215 0.64 -5.66 -21.90
N GLY A 216 1.64 -4.99 -22.49
CA GLY A 216 1.69 -3.57 -22.69
C GLY A 216 2.13 -2.83 -21.44
N VAL A 217 2.54 -1.58 -21.63
CA VAL A 217 3.07 -0.71 -20.57
C VAL A 217 2.16 0.48 -20.31
N GLU A 218 2.21 0.99 -19.08
CA GLU A 218 1.56 2.22 -18.65
C GLU A 218 2.35 2.82 -17.46
N ILE A 219 2.03 4.07 -17.10
CA ILE A 219 2.70 4.84 -16.05
C ILE A 219 1.72 5.22 -14.95
N MET A 220 2.22 5.43 -13.73
CA MET A 220 1.34 5.74 -12.59
C MET A 220 0.85 7.18 -12.56
N ASN A 221 1.58 8.09 -13.20
CA ASN A 221 1.25 9.50 -13.32
C ASN A 221 0.87 9.86 -14.77
N ASP A 222 0.42 11.08 -15.02
CA ASP A 222 -0.09 11.50 -16.34
C ASP A 222 0.96 12.16 -17.25
N ASP A 223 2.22 12.26 -16.80
CA ASP A 223 3.30 12.92 -17.54
C ASP A 223 4.38 11.91 -17.97
N PRO A 224 4.37 11.47 -19.24
CA PRO A 224 5.38 10.57 -19.82
C PRO A 224 6.81 11.07 -19.76
N ALA A 225 7.05 12.38 -19.70
CA ALA A 225 8.40 12.93 -19.61
C ALA A 225 8.96 12.91 -18.18
N ASN A 226 8.08 12.77 -17.17
CA ASN A 226 8.43 12.81 -15.76
C ASN A 226 7.82 11.63 -14.99
N VAL A 227 8.30 10.42 -15.29
CA VAL A 227 7.78 9.18 -14.71
C VAL A 227 8.58 8.71 -13.51
N TYR A 228 7.87 8.19 -12.50
CA TYR A 228 8.49 7.55 -11.33
C TYR A 228 8.30 6.04 -11.30
N VAL A 229 7.20 5.55 -11.88
CA VAL A 229 6.84 4.12 -11.96
C VAL A 229 6.24 3.82 -13.33
N LEU A 230 6.81 2.81 -13.99
CA LEU A 230 6.28 2.20 -15.22
C LEU A 230 5.97 0.73 -14.95
N TYR A 231 4.81 0.27 -15.39
CA TYR A 231 4.31 -1.06 -15.08
C TYR A 231 3.67 -1.75 -16.28
N GLY A 232 3.61 -3.07 -16.20
CA GLY A 232 2.92 -3.94 -17.15
C GLY A 232 1.45 -4.07 -16.78
N LYS A 233 0.57 -3.95 -17.78
CA LYS A 233 -0.88 -4.08 -17.60
C LYS A 233 -1.27 -5.55 -17.46
N VAL A 234 -2.22 -5.82 -16.56
CA VAL A 234 -2.80 -7.14 -16.34
C VAL A 234 -4.01 -7.35 -17.25
N LYS A 235 -4.07 -8.50 -17.92
CA LYS A 235 -5.17 -8.94 -18.76
C LYS A 235 -5.58 -10.38 -18.41
N MET A 236 -6.81 -10.73 -18.74
CA MET A 236 -7.33 -12.10 -18.72
C MET A 236 -8.01 -12.39 -20.08
N PRO A 237 -8.32 -13.66 -20.41
CA PRO A 237 -8.92 -14.02 -21.70
C PRO A 237 -10.22 -13.28 -22.04
N ASN A 238 -10.95 -12.81 -21.04
CA ASN A 238 -12.13 -11.96 -21.20
C ASN A 238 -12.36 -11.07 -19.97
N ASP A 239 -13.19 -10.04 -20.13
CA ASP A 239 -13.48 -9.05 -19.10
C ASP A 239 -14.19 -9.63 -17.87
N THR A 240 -14.95 -10.72 -18.04
CA THR A 240 -15.60 -11.42 -16.92
C THR A 240 -14.56 -12.03 -15.98
N LEU A 241 -13.54 -12.70 -16.53
CA LEU A 241 -12.42 -13.25 -15.76
C LEU A 241 -11.58 -12.14 -15.13
N LEU A 242 -11.29 -11.07 -15.86
CA LEU A 242 -10.57 -9.91 -15.33
C LEU A 242 -11.33 -9.27 -14.15
N THR A 243 -12.65 -9.13 -14.27
CA THR A 243 -13.50 -8.61 -13.19
C THR A 243 -13.45 -9.51 -11.96
N LYS A 244 -13.42 -10.83 -12.13
CA LYS A 244 -13.29 -11.76 -11.00
C LYS A 244 -11.92 -11.66 -10.32
N LEU A 245 -10.82 -11.55 -11.09
CA LEU A 245 -9.49 -11.30 -10.53
C LEU A 245 -9.45 -9.97 -9.77
N GLN A 246 -10.06 -8.92 -10.33
CA GLN A 246 -10.20 -7.62 -9.66
C GLN A 246 -11.00 -7.74 -8.35
N ASN A 247 -12.10 -8.50 -8.33
CA ASN A 247 -12.89 -8.73 -7.13
C ASN A 247 -12.09 -9.44 -6.03
N ILE A 248 -11.19 -10.38 -6.38
CA ILE A 248 -10.28 -11.01 -5.40
C ILE A 248 -9.36 -9.94 -4.78
N ALA A 249 -8.75 -9.11 -5.61
CA ALA A 249 -7.85 -8.06 -5.15
C ALA A 249 -8.56 -7.02 -4.26
N ASP A 250 -9.73 -6.55 -4.70
CA ASP A 250 -10.55 -5.58 -3.98
C ASP A 250 -11.11 -6.16 -2.67
N ALA A 251 -11.50 -7.45 -2.66
CA ALA A 251 -11.95 -8.13 -1.46
C ALA A 251 -10.83 -8.24 -0.41
N LEU A 252 -9.61 -8.61 -0.83
CA LEU A 252 -8.44 -8.61 0.05
C LEU A 252 -8.18 -7.23 0.65
N ASN A 253 -8.07 -6.21 -0.20
CA ASN A 253 -7.78 -4.86 0.26
C ASN A 253 -8.87 -4.33 1.20
N SER A 254 -10.15 -4.51 0.82
CA SER A 254 -11.29 -4.07 1.63
C SER A 254 -11.37 -4.80 2.98
N TYR A 255 -11.08 -6.10 3.00
CA TYR A 255 -11.03 -6.87 4.25
C TYR A 255 -9.97 -6.32 5.19
N PHE A 256 -8.75 -6.10 4.68
CA PHE A 256 -7.63 -5.61 5.49
C PHE A 256 -7.77 -4.15 5.93
N CYS A 257 -8.49 -3.32 5.16
CA CYS A 257 -8.90 -1.98 5.60
C CYS A 257 -9.91 -2.07 6.75
N ARG A 258 -10.95 -2.89 6.60
CA ARG A 258 -12.01 -3.06 7.61
C ARG A 258 -11.50 -3.57 8.96
N VAL A 259 -10.48 -4.43 8.96
CA VAL A 259 -9.85 -4.92 10.22
C VAL A 259 -8.76 -3.98 10.76
N GLY A 260 -8.56 -2.80 10.15
CA GLY A 260 -7.68 -1.75 10.67
C GLY A 260 -6.18 -1.96 10.50
N ILE A 261 -5.76 -2.89 9.64
CA ILE A 261 -4.32 -3.20 9.41
C ILE A 261 -3.79 -2.52 8.14
N ALA A 262 -4.64 -2.30 7.14
CA ALA A 262 -4.35 -1.54 5.93
C ALA A 262 -5.04 -0.17 5.96
N LYS A 263 -4.53 0.77 5.15
CA LYS A 263 -5.21 2.04 4.86
C LYS A 263 -5.95 1.90 3.52
N LYS A 264 -7.19 2.37 3.46
CA LYS A 264 -7.89 2.53 2.19
C LYS A 264 -7.36 3.79 1.50
N GLU A 265 -6.55 3.60 0.46
CA GLU A 265 -6.00 4.70 -0.34
C GLU A 265 -6.82 4.93 -1.62
N TYR A 266 -7.38 3.85 -2.20
CA TYR A 266 -8.14 3.89 -3.44
C TYR A 266 -9.40 3.03 -3.34
N GLU A 267 -10.39 3.32 -4.18
CA GLU A 267 -11.61 2.52 -4.26
C GLU A 267 -11.36 1.10 -4.80
N LYS A 268 -10.42 0.96 -5.73
CA LYS A 268 -10.06 -0.31 -6.37
C LYS A 268 -8.54 -0.49 -6.39
N VAL A 269 -8.09 -1.73 -6.22
CA VAL A 269 -6.69 -2.12 -6.36
C VAL A 269 -6.30 -2.01 -7.83
N LYS A 270 -5.25 -1.25 -8.13
CA LYS A 270 -4.71 -1.21 -9.49
C LYS A 270 -3.87 -2.45 -9.73
N LEU A 271 -4.38 -3.44 -10.46
CA LEU A 271 -3.63 -4.64 -10.80
C LEU A 271 -2.52 -4.32 -11.80
N HIS A 272 -1.26 -4.44 -11.37
CA HIS A 272 -0.10 -4.12 -12.20
C HIS A 272 1.15 -4.89 -11.78
N MET A 273 2.03 -5.15 -12.75
CA MET A 273 3.38 -5.67 -12.50
C MET A 273 4.39 -4.52 -12.65
N THR A 274 5.04 -4.11 -11.56
CA THR A 274 6.04 -3.02 -11.64
C THR A 274 7.25 -3.46 -12.47
N LEU A 275 7.53 -2.72 -13.56
CA LEU A 275 8.65 -2.99 -14.48
C LEU A 275 9.84 -2.08 -14.18
N MET A 276 9.57 -0.79 -13.96
CA MET A 276 10.59 0.20 -13.63
C MET A 276 10.12 1.09 -12.47
N ASN A 277 11.01 1.40 -11.53
CA ASN A 277 10.71 2.29 -10.42
C ASN A 277 11.94 3.08 -9.98
N THR A 278 11.79 4.39 -9.84
CA THR A 278 12.85 5.31 -9.39
C THR A 278 13.34 5.03 -7.97
N SER A 279 12.52 4.40 -7.12
CA SER A 279 12.92 3.95 -5.79
C SER A 279 13.95 2.82 -5.80
N PHE A 280 14.15 2.14 -6.94
CA PHE A 280 15.16 1.10 -7.08
C PHE A 280 16.56 1.66 -7.34
N ARG A 281 16.67 2.97 -7.62
CA ARG A 281 17.96 3.62 -7.86
C ARG A 281 18.89 3.42 -6.68
N LYS A 282 20.12 3.01 -7.00
CA LYS A 282 21.20 2.89 -6.02
C LYS A 282 21.77 4.28 -5.72
N GLY A 283 22.29 4.46 -4.51
CA GLY A 283 22.48 5.77 -3.88
C GLY A 283 23.12 6.88 -4.73
N SER A 284 24.09 6.58 -5.58
CA SER A 284 24.79 7.58 -6.42
C SER A 284 24.07 7.98 -7.70
N GLU A 285 23.00 7.29 -8.10
CA GLU A 285 22.33 7.47 -9.40
C GLU A 285 21.38 8.67 -9.48
N GLY A 286 21.42 9.55 -8.47
CA GLY A 286 20.58 10.75 -8.42
C GLY A 286 19.10 10.46 -8.15
N LYS A 287 18.43 11.43 -7.53
CA LYS A 287 16.97 11.40 -7.35
C LYS A 287 16.31 12.12 -8.52
N GLY A 288 15.23 11.56 -9.06
CA GLY A 288 14.47 12.21 -10.12
C GLY A 288 13.64 11.23 -10.93
N SER A 289 12.75 11.78 -11.76
CA SER A 289 11.98 11.06 -12.75
C SER A 289 12.86 10.47 -13.87
N PHE A 290 12.24 9.74 -14.78
CA PHE A 290 12.78 9.37 -16.08
C PHE A 290 11.75 9.63 -17.18
N ASP A 291 12.22 9.81 -18.41
CA ASP A 291 11.38 9.96 -19.59
C ASP A 291 10.99 8.58 -20.12
N ALA A 292 9.69 8.31 -20.20
CA ALA A 292 9.12 7.08 -20.72
C ALA A 292 8.34 7.28 -22.02
N THR A 293 8.40 8.46 -22.65
CA THR A 293 7.60 8.79 -23.85
C THR A 293 7.79 7.76 -24.97
N ASP A 294 9.05 7.50 -25.34
CA ASP A 294 9.38 6.54 -26.39
C ASP A 294 9.13 5.09 -25.94
N ILE A 295 9.31 4.80 -24.65
CA ILE A 295 9.05 3.48 -24.08
C ILE A 295 7.56 3.14 -24.20
N LEU A 296 6.68 4.07 -23.81
CA LEU A 296 5.23 3.91 -23.90
C LEU A 296 4.76 3.72 -25.34
N GLN A 297 5.37 4.43 -26.30
CA GLN A 297 5.03 4.28 -27.71
C GLN A 297 5.49 2.94 -28.29
N LYS A 298 6.75 2.57 -28.07
CA LYS A 298 7.36 1.36 -28.64
C LYS A 298 6.80 0.08 -28.02
N TYR A 299 6.58 0.07 -26.70
CA TYR A 299 6.20 -1.12 -25.94
C TYR A 299 4.72 -1.14 -25.52
N ARG A 300 3.88 -0.30 -26.14
CA ARG A 300 2.44 -0.14 -25.83
C ARG A 300 1.68 -1.45 -25.65
N ASP A 301 2.00 -2.43 -26.48
CA ASP A 301 1.35 -3.75 -26.56
C ASP A 301 2.34 -4.92 -26.39
N PHE A 302 3.55 -4.64 -25.87
CA PHE A 302 4.59 -5.64 -25.66
C PHE A 302 4.10 -6.79 -24.77
N TYR A 303 4.27 -8.01 -25.23
CA TYR A 303 3.84 -9.20 -24.51
C TYR A 303 4.96 -9.66 -23.57
N PHE A 304 4.74 -9.54 -22.26
CA PHE A 304 5.69 -10.04 -21.28
C PHE A 304 5.49 -11.53 -21.04
N GLY A 305 4.26 -12.01 -21.00
CA GLY A 305 3.97 -13.43 -20.79
C GLY A 305 2.71 -13.65 -19.98
N SER A 306 2.47 -14.90 -19.63
CA SER A 306 1.34 -15.35 -18.83
C SER A 306 1.81 -16.15 -17.61
N PHE A 307 0.97 -16.19 -16.59
CA PHE A 307 1.14 -17.00 -15.40
C PHE A 307 -0.23 -17.37 -14.81
N GLU A 308 -0.29 -18.36 -13.92
CA GLU A 308 -1.50 -18.73 -13.21
C GLU A 308 -1.48 -18.21 -11.78
N LEU A 309 -2.64 -17.82 -11.25
CA LEU A 309 -2.81 -17.54 -9.84
C LEU A 309 -2.77 -18.85 -9.04
N LYS A 310 -1.65 -19.10 -8.35
CA LYS A 310 -1.44 -20.31 -7.54
C LYS A 310 -1.33 -20.03 -6.04
N GLU A 311 -0.85 -18.84 -5.68
CA GLU A 311 -0.53 -18.51 -4.31
C GLU A 311 -0.86 -17.04 -3.99
N LEU A 312 -1.19 -16.78 -2.72
CA LEU A 312 -1.19 -15.44 -2.11
C LEU A 312 -0.12 -15.39 -1.04
N HIS A 313 0.73 -14.38 -1.08
CA HIS A 313 1.85 -14.23 -0.14
C HIS A 313 1.65 -13.02 0.76
N LEU A 314 1.82 -13.20 2.07
CA LEU A 314 2.09 -12.12 3.00
C LEU A 314 3.60 -11.90 3.07
N CYS A 315 4.09 -10.93 2.32
CA CYS A 315 5.51 -10.62 2.15
C CYS A 315 6.02 -9.63 3.20
N ILE A 316 7.27 -9.82 3.63
CA ILE A 316 8.02 -8.86 4.45
C ILE A 316 8.76 -7.91 3.50
N ARG A 317 8.55 -6.60 3.65
CA ARG A 317 9.20 -5.61 2.78
C ARG A 317 10.67 -5.48 3.12
N GLY A 318 11.51 -5.38 2.09
CA GLY A 318 12.96 -5.15 2.23
C GLY A 318 13.80 -6.41 2.41
N THR A 319 13.20 -7.60 2.49
CA THR A 319 13.90 -8.88 2.65
C THR A 319 14.22 -9.53 1.31
N THR A 320 14.96 -8.83 0.46
CA THR A 320 15.19 -9.23 -0.95
C THR A 320 16.62 -9.69 -1.23
N THR A 321 17.40 -9.93 -0.18
CA THR A 321 18.81 -10.35 -0.27
C THR A 321 19.01 -11.57 0.63
N ALA A 322 19.61 -12.62 0.08
CA ALA A 322 19.99 -13.83 0.81
C ALA A 322 21.30 -13.61 1.60
N ASP A 323 21.63 -14.54 2.49
CA ASP A 323 22.82 -14.46 3.35
C ASP A 323 24.13 -14.42 2.55
N ASP A 324 24.13 -15.00 1.34
CA ASP A 324 25.25 -14.98 0.40
C ASP A 324 25.31 -13.70 -0.46
N GLY A 325 24.39 -12.76 -0.26
CA GLY A 325 24.28 -11.52 -1.01
C GLY A 325 23.49 -11.63 -2.31
N ALA A 326 22.98 -12.81 -2.68
CA ALA A 326 22.17 -12.99 -3.88
C ALA A 326 20.80 -12.30 -3.74
N VAL A 327 20.27 -11.77 -4.86
CA VAL A 327 18.91 -11.23 -4.87
C VAL A 327 17.93 -12.39 -4.83
N LYS A 328 16.95 -12.30 -3.93
CA LYS A 328 15.87 -13.28 -3.79
C LYS A 328 14.49 -12.62 -3.78
N TYR A 329 13.46 -13.43 -3.87
CA TYR A 329 12.09 -13.00 -3.59
C TYR A 329 11.98 -12.59 -2.11
N TYR A 330 10.95 -11.81 -1.80
CA TYR A 330 10.67 -11.36 -0.44
C TYR A 330 10.49 -12.55 0.50
N ASP A 331 10.95 -12.44 1.75
CA ASP A 331 10.57 -13.42 2.77
C ASP A 331 9.06 -13.38 2.98
N THR A 332 8.45 -14.56 3.05
CA THR A 332 7.01 -14.72 3.23
C THR A 332 6.70 -15.09 4.67
N ALA A 333 5.93 -14.25 5.36
CA ALA A 333 5.43 -14.55 6.70
C ALA A 333 4.29 -15.57 6.69
N SER A 334 3.56 -15.66 5.58
CA SER A 334 2.51 -16.67 5.34
C SER A 334 2.25 -16.81 3.85
N VAL A 335 1.84 -18.01 3.44
CA VAL A 335 1.47 -18.37 2.07
C VAL A 335 0.12 -19.08 2.11
N ILE A 336 -0.80 -18.67 1.24
CA ILE A 336 -2.02 -19.42 0.93
C ILE A 336 -1.83 -20.05 -0.44
N SER A 337 -1.77 -21.38 -0.50
CA SER A 337 -1.82 -22.13 -1.76
C SER A 337 -3.28 -22.30 -2.18
N LEU A 338 -3.58 -22.07 -3.46
CA LEU A 338 -4.93 -21.91 -3.99
C LEU A 338 -5.45 -23.15 -4.73
#